data_AF-A0A6C0BWU5-F1
#
_entry.id   AF-A0A6C0BWU5-F1
#
_cell.length_a   1.000
_cell.length_b   1.000
_cell.length_c   1.000
_cell.angle_alpha   90.00
_cell.angle_beta   90.00
_cell.angle_gamma   90.00
#
_symmetry.space_group_name_H-M   'P 1'
#
loop_
_entity.id
_entity.type
_entity.pdbx_description
1 polymer ?
#
loop_
_entity_poly.entity_id
_entity_poly.type
_entity_poly.pdbx_seq_one_letter_code
_entity_poly.pdbx_strand_id
1 'polypeptide(L)'
;MFKTPANHTVYVLTSRFNNATLTENAKWRERGEHPGCVYCSPTAMPKGVPAEAIILMIEMNNEQNKIAGFGMLINKRKTDRDRNLIYADRNYNRYVYRGDIRADREWLLSQNTDLIEKLEILIFKGKDHIKRGVGFTSIPKKKLPFFEKDGYGDQFQEIIYKMIAENKNENPIKSN
;
A
#
# COMPACT_ATOMS: atom_id res chain seq x y z
N MET A 1 4.90 -0.86 16.69
CA MET A 1 5.04 -0.01 15.48
C MET A 1 5.87 -0.79 14.49
N PHE A 2 5.42 -0.95 13.25
CA PHE A 2 6.10 -1.80 12.28
C PHE A 2 7.43 -1.21 11.82
N LYS A 3 8.37 -2.09 11.49
CA LYS A 3 9.75 -1.76 11.14
C LYS A 3 10.18 -2.42 9.83
N THR A 4 11.24 -1.89 9.23
CA THR A 4 12.02 -2.62 8.22
C THR A 4 13.12 -3.46 8.90
N PRO A 5 13.78 -4.39 8.20
CA PRO A 5 14.93 -5.13 8.75
C PRO A 5 16.07 -4.21 9.23
N ALA A 6 16.20 -3.02 8.63
CA ALA A 6 17.15 -1.98 9.06
C ALA A 6 16.62 -1.10 10.22
N ASN A 7 15.56 -1.54 10.90
CA ASN A 7 14.92 -0.85 12.04
C ASN A 7 14.32 0.55 11.73
N HIS A 8 14.07 0.85 10.47
CA HIS A 8 13.33 2.06 10.10
C HIS A 8 11.84 1.89 10.34
N THR A 9 11.19 2.94 10.81
CA THR A 9 9.74 2.97 11.03
C THR A 9 8.95 2.87 9.74
N VAL A 10 7.92 2.01 9.73
CA VAL A 10 6.97 1.85 8.63
C VAL A 10 5.60 2.42 9.03
N TYR A 11 5.08 3.34 8.22
CA TYR A 11 3.75 3.91 8.35
C TYR A 11 2.75 3.14 7.50
N VAL A 12 1.69 2.61 8.09
CA VAL A 12 0.67 1.84 7.37
C VAL A 12 -0.50 2.73 6.99
N LEU A 13 -0.74 2.83 5.69
CA LEU A 13 -1.82 3.62 5.10
C LEU A 13 -2.68 2.75 4.18
N THR A 14 -3.85 3.26 3.82
CA THR A 14 -4.73 2.64 2.84
C THR A 14 -5.00 3.57 1.66
N SER A 15 -5.07 2.97 0.47
CA SER A 15 -5.58 3.58 -0.76
C SER A 15 -6.81 2.81 -1.20
N ARG A 16 -7.72 3.46 -1.93
CA ARG A 16 -9.01 2.90 -2.32
C ARG A 16 -9.13 2.90 -3.83
N PHE A 17 -9.51 1.75 -4.34
CA PHE A 17 -9.77 1.50 -5.73
C PHE A 17 -11.19 1.00 -5.90
N ASN A 18 -11.75 1.31 -7.05
CA ASN A 18 -12.82 0.54 -7.65
C ASN A 18 -12.23 -0.38 -8.74
N ASN A 19 -13.05 -1.24 -9.35
CA ASN A 19 -12.53 -2.17 -10.35
C ASN A 19 -11.85 -1.43 -11.53
N ALA A 20 -12.45 -0.35 -12.01
CA ALA A 20 -11.91 0.43 -13.13
C ALA A 20 -10.53 1.04 -12.81
N THR A 21 -10.41 1.76 -11.70
CA THR A 21 -9.15 2.41 -11.27
C THR A 21 -8.08 1.38 -10.91
N LEU A 22 -8.45 0.22 -10.36
CA LEU A 22 -7.48 -0.85 -10.12
C LEU A 22 -6.93 -1.40 -11.45
N THR A 23 -7.78 -1.56 -12.47
CA THR A 23 -7.35 -1.96 -13.82
C THR A 23 -6.47 -0.90 -14.49
N GLU A 24 -6.81 0.38 -14.39
CA GLU A 24 -5.96 1.47 -14.90
C GLU A 24 -4.58 1.48 -14.24
N ASN A 25 -4.55 1.30 -12.91
CA ASN A 25 -3.32 1.19 -12.15
C ASN A 25 -2.46 0.00 -12.61
N ALA A 26 -3.06 -1.19 -12.75
CA ALA A 26 -2.37 -2.38 -13.23
C ALA A 26 -1.78 -2.17 -14.63
N LYS A 27 -2.59 -1.66 -15.58
CA LYS A 27 -2.15 -1.34 -16.94
C LYS A 27 -0.99 -0.34 -16.96
N TRP A 28 -1.01 0.67 -16.08
CA TRP A 28 0.09 1.62 -16.00
C TRP A 28 1.38 0.94 -15.52
N ARG A 29 1.30 0.05 -14.52
CA ARG A 29 2.44 -0.73 -14.03
C ARG A 29 3.00 -1.66 -15.10
N GLU A 30 2.14 -2.35 -15.85
CA GLU A 30 2.52 -3.27 -16.94
C GLU A 30 3.19 -2.55 -18.14
N ARG A 31 2.82 -1.29 -18.40
CA ARG A 31 3.38 -0.49 -19.51
C ARG A 31 4.74 0.12 -19.18
N GLY A 32 5.09 0.25 -17.91
CA GLY A 32 6.35 0.84 -17.48
C GLY A 32 7.38 -0.22 -17.14
N GLU A 33 8.66 0.10 -17.31
CA GLU A 33 9.79 -0.72 -16.79
C GLU A 33 9.89 -0.70 -15.25
N HIS A 34 8.82 -0.35 -14.53
CA HIS A 34 8.83 -0.13 -13.10
C HIS A 34 7.88 -1.11 -12.39
N PRO A 35 8.37 -2.31 -11.99
CA PRO A 35 7.54 -3.38 -11.44
C PRO A 35 7.01 -3.10 -10.02
N GLY A 36 7.25 -1.91 -9.47
CA GLY A 36 6.83 -1.53 -8.14
C GLY A 36 5.35 -1.12 -8.02
N CYS A 37 5.08 -0.11 -7.20
CA CYS A 37 3.76 0.40 -6.91
C CYS A 37 3.60 1.89 -7.26
N VAL A 38 2.37 2.29 -7.57
CA VAL A 38 2.01 3.69 -7.80
C VAL A 38 0.68 4.00 -7.12
N TYR A 39 0.64 5.13 -6.42
CA TYR A 39 -0.52 5.58 -5.67
C TYR A 39 -0.77 7.04 -5.99
N CYS A 40 -2.01 7.32 -6.43
CA CYS A 40 -2.42 8.69 -6.70
C CYS A 40 -3.67 9.05 -5.90
N SER A 41 -3.81 10.34 -5.61
CA SER A 41 -4.91 10.87 -4.84
C SER A 41 -5.22 12.32 -5.23
N PRO A 42 -6.49 12.77 -5.13
CA PRO A 42 -6.84 14.18 -5.22
C PRO A 42 -6.29 15.01 -4.05
N THR A 43 -5.86 14.37 -2.96
CA THR A 43 -5.33 15.02 -1.75
C THR A 43 -3.88 14.59 -1.46
N ALA A 44 -3.13 15.44 -0.76
CA ALA A 44 -1.77 15.11 -0.34
C ALA A 44 -1.74 13.98 0.71
N MET A 45 -0.53 13.48 1.01
CA MET A 45 -0.30 12.57 2.12
C MET A 45 -0.79 13.19 3.45
N PRO A 46 -1.36 12.40 4.40
CA PRO A 46 -1.81 12.93 5.68
C PRO A 46 -0.70 13.69 6.42
N LYS A 47 -1.03 14.84 7.02
CA LYS A 47 -0.06 15.70 7.73
C LYS A 47 0.73 14.99 8.84
N GLY A 48 0.17 13.91 9.42
CA GLY A 48 0.83 13.10 10.45
C GLY A 48 1.89 12.13 9.93
N VAL A 49 2.09 12.05 8.62
CA VAL A 49 3.10 11.19 7.99
C VAL A 49 4.28 12.07 7.54
N PRO A 50 5.47 11.94 8.15
CA PRO A 50 6.62 12.77 7.82
C PRO A 50 7.04 12.65 6.35
N ALA A 51 7.64 13.70 5.81
CA ALA A 51 8.33 13.62 4.54
C ALA A 51 9.41 12.52 4.59
N GLU A 52 9.62 11.83 3.48
CA GLU A 52 10.59 10.73 3.36
C GLU A 52 10.33 9.51 4.27
N ALA A 53 9.19 9.47 4.97
CA ALA A 53 8.78 8.28 5.73
C ALA A 53 8.58 7.07 4.80
N ILE A 54 8.94 5.88 5.31
CA ILE A 54 8.63 4.60 4.66
C ILE A 54 7.15 4.29 4.90
N ILE A 55 6.42 4.06 3.82
CA ILE A 55 4.99 3.78 3.85
C ILE A 55 4.75 2.38 3.30
N LEU A 56 3.94 1.61 4.02
CA LEU A 56 3.24 0.44 3.48
C LEU A 56 1.81 0.88 3.14
N MET A 57 1.46 0.81 1.86
CA MET A 57 0.13 1.13 1.35
C MET A 57 -0.66 -0.16 1.16
N ILE A 58 -1.83 -0.24 1.80
CA ILE A 58 -2.81 -1.32 1.59
C ILE A 58 -3.73 -0.92 0.45
N GLU A 59 -3.78 -1.73 -0.61
CA GLU A 59 -4.63 -1.51 -1.79
C GLU A 59 -6.02 -2.09 -1.54
N MET A 60 -6.99 -1.22 -1.23
CA MET A 60 -8.37 -1.64 -0.97
C MET A 60 -9.20 -1.62 -2.26
N ASN A 61 -9.58 -2.78 -2.79
CA ASN A 61 -10.66 -2.84 -3.78
C ASN A 61 -12.01 -2.73 -3.06
N ASN A 62 -12.58 -1.54 -3.08
CA ASN A 62 -13.82 -1.21 -2.39
C ASN A 62 -15.08 -1.82 -3.05
N GLU A 63 -15.04 -2.13 -4.35
CA GLU A 63 -16.18 -2.80 -4.99
C GLU A 63 -16.29 -4.25 -4.55
N GLN A 64 -15.14 -4.94 -4.46
CA GLN A 64 -15.09 -6.34 -4.06
C GLN A 64 -14.96 -6.55 -2.55
N ASN A 65 -14.65 -5.50 -1.77
CA ASN A 65 -14.24 -5.60 -0.37
C ASN A 65 -13.06 -6.54 -0.16
N LYS A 66 -12.07 -6.45 -1.05
CA LYS A 66 -10.88 -7.30 -1.05
C LYS A 66 -9.61 -6.45 -1.05
N ILE A 67 -8.59 -6.93 -0.34
CA ILE A 67 -7.24 -6.38 -0.46
C ILE A 67 -6.67 -6.85 -1.81
N ALA A 68 -6.28 -5.91 -2.66
CA ALA A 68 -5.71 -6.19 -3.99
C ALA A 68 -4.19 -6.37 -3.97
N GLY A 69 -3.54 -5.95 -2.89
CA GLY A 69 -2.10 -5.97 -2.76
C GLY A 69 -1.61 -5.01 -1.68
N PHE A 70 -0.31 -5.07 -1.41
CA PHE A 70 0.43 -4.10 -0.62
C PHE A 70 1.55 -3.52 -1.47
N GLY A 71 1.88 -2.24 -1.29
CA GLY A 71 3.09 -1.67 -1.87
C GLY A 71 3.85 -0.80 -0.88
N MET A 72 5.16 -0.77 -1.03
CA MET A 72 6.04 0.05 -0.21
C MET A 72 6.62 1.20 -1.01
N LEU A 73 6.55 2.39 -0.44
CA LEU A 73 7.07 3.62 -1.04
C LEU A 73 7.70 4.53 0.03
N ILE A 74 8.42 5.53 -0.47
CA ILE A 74 8.86 6.67 0.33
C ILE A 74 7.87 7.82 0.15
N ASN A 75 7.56 8.54 1.22
CA ASN A 75 6.74 9.76 1.18
C ASN A 75 7.44 10.90 0.44
N LYS A 76 7.52 10.77 -0.89
CA LYS A 76 8.15 11.72 -1.81
C LYS A 76 7.26 11.85 -3.04
N ARG A 77 6.54 12.97 -3.11
CA ARG A 77 5.64 13.28 -4.22
C ARG A 77 6.44 13.36 -5.52
N LYS A 78 5.94 12.72 -6.57
CA LYS A 78 6.47 12.86 -7.93
C LYS A 78 5.86 14.09 -8.61
N THR A 79 6.71 14.88 -9.26
CA THR A 79 6.32 16.15 -9.91
C THR A 79 6.33 16.09 -11.44
N ASP A 80 6.84 15.00 -12.02
CA ASP A 80 6.86 14.75 -13.47
C ASP A 80 5.44 14.57 -14.01
N ARG A 81 4.91 15.60 -14.67
CA ARG A 81 3.50 15.65 -15.08
C ARG A 81 3.14 14.63 -16.16
N ASP A 82 4.04 14.38 -17.10
CA ASP A 82 3.75 13.52 -18.25
C ASP A 82 3.79 12.05 -17.87
N ARG A 83 4.68 11.68 -16.94
CA ARG A 83 4.73 10.31 -16.41
C ARG A 83 3.67 10.02 -15.35
N ASN A 84 2.90 11.01 -14.92
CA ASN A 84 1.95 10.94 -13.79
C ASN A 84 0.47 10.82 -14.23
N LEU A 85 0.20 10.50 -15.49
CA LEU A 85 -1.15 10.29 -16.00
C LEU A 85 -1.56 8.81 -15.91
N ILE A 86 -1.93 8.37 -14.69
CA ILE A 86 -2.34 6.98 -14.43
C ILE A 86 -3.82 6.78 -14.76
N TYR A 87 -4.66 7.67 -14.24
CA TYR A 87 -6.12 7.53 -14.30
C TYR A 87 -6.75 8.43 -15.36
N ALA A 88 -7.85 7.98 -15.97
CA ALA A 88 -8.64 8.79 -16.90
C ALA A 88 -9.19 10.05 -16.23
N ASP A 89 -9.72 9.92 -15.01
CA ASP A 89 -10.09 11.07 -14.19
C ASP A 89 -8.81 11.77 -13.68
N ARG A 90 -8.56 12.95 -14.24
CA ARG A 90 -7.38 13.77 -13.97
C ARG A 90 -7.26 14.20 -12.51
N ASN A 91 -8.36 14.26 -11.75
CA ASN A 91 -8.32 14.67 -10.35
C ASN A 91 -7.52 13.68 -9.49
N TYR A 92 -7.61 12.37 -9.78
CA TYR A 92 -6.83 11.36 -9.07
C TYR A 92 -5.33 11.49 -9.30
N ASN A 93 -4.89 12.07 -10.42
CA ASN A 93 -3.47 12.24 -10.76
C ASN A 93 -2.79 13.45 -10.09
N ARG A 94 -3.49 14.18 -9.20
CA ARG A 94 -2.98 15.43 -8.61
C ARG A 94 -1.77 15.22 -7.70
N TYR A 95 -1.82 14.19 -6.87
CA TYR A 95 -0.71 13.79 -5.99
C TYR A 95 -0.33 12.37 -6.31
N VAL A 96 0.87 12.17 -6.86
CA VAL A 96 1.38 10.86 -7.27
C VAL A 96 2.59 10.49 -6.43
N TYR A 97 2.61 9.25 -5.96
CA TYR A 97 3.69 8.63 -5.23
C TYR A 97 4.00 7.28 -5.84
N ARG A 98 5.27 6.89 -5.83
CA ARG A 98 5.74 5.63 -6.41
C ARG A 98 6.72 4.96 -5.45
N GLY A 99 6.76 3.64 -5.51
CA GLY A 99 7.74 2.84 -4.78
C GLY A 99 8.10 1.59 -5.55
N ASP A 100 9.17 0.93 -5.13
CA ASP A 100 9.81 -0.15 -5.91
C ASP A 100 9.30 -1.54 -5.53
N ILE A 101 8.56 -1.67 -4.42
CA ILE A 101 8.11 -2.95 -3.88
C ILE A 101 6.59 -3.02 -3.95
N ARG A 102 6.06 -4.11 -4.51
CA ARG A 102 4.64 -4.44 -4.49
C ARG A 102 4.45 -5.95 -4.37
N ALA A 103 3.55 -6.35 -3.47
CA ALA A 103 3.02 -7.71 -3.40
C ALA A 103 1.55 -7.67 -3.85
N ASP A 104 1.17 -8.56 -4.76
CA ASP A 104 -0.22 -8.74 -5.16
C ASP A 104 -1.00 -9.56 -4.12
N ARG A 105 -2.30 -9.73 -4.38
CA ARG A 105 -3.20 -10.47 -3.50
C ARG A 105 -2.79 -11.92 -3.38
N GLU A 106 -2.48 -12.56 -4.50
CA GLU A 106 -2.16 -13.97 -4.61
C GLU A 106 -0.95 -14.31 -3.73
N TRP A 107 0.10 -13.47 -3.80
CA TRP A 107 1.27 -13.58 -2.93
C TRP A 107 0.90 -13.35 -1.45
N LEU A 108 0.10 -12.33 -1.13
CA LEU A 108 -0.28 -12.06 0.27
C LEU A 108 -1.05 -13.23 0.90
N LEU A 109 -1.96 -13.83 0.14
CA LEU A 109 -2.72 -15.01 0.58
C LEU A 109 -1.80 -16.22 0.77
N SER A 110 -0.82 -16.42 -0.12
CA SER A 110 0.14 -17.51 0.03
C SER A 110 1.02 -17.36 1.28
N GLN A 111 1.24 -16.13 1.76
CA GLN A 111 1.95 -15.89 3.02
C GLN A 111 1.08 -16.17 4.25
N ASN A 112 -0.13 -15.63 4.31
CA ASN A 112 -1.03 -15.81 5.45
C ASN A 112 -2.48 -15.42 5.13
N THR A 113 -3.24 -16.36 4.56
CA THR A 113 -4.67 -16.16 4.24
C THR A 113 -5.49 -15.66 5.44
N ASP A 114 -5.35 -16.27 6.62
CA ASP A 114 -6.16 -15.92 7.80
C ASP A 114 -5.95 -14.46 8.23
N LEU A 115 -4.70 -14.01 8.28
CA LEU A 115 -4.38 -12.62 8.59
C LEU A 115 -4.97 -11.65 7.56
N ILE A 116 -4.85 -11.96 6.27
CA ILE A 116 -5.37 -11.10 5.18
C ILE A 116 -6.90 -11.00 5.26
N GLU A 117 -7.61 -12.11 5.45
CA GLU A 117 -9.06 -12.11 5.56
C GLU A 117 -9.55 -11.38 6.83
N LYS A 118 -8.83 -11.52 7.94
CA LYS A 118 -9.13 -10.77 9.17
C LYS A 118 -8.87 -9.28 9.00
N LEU A 119 -7.81 -8.90 8.29
CA LEU A 119 -7.53 -7.52 7.93
C LEU A 119 -8.62 -6.95 7.00
N GLU A 120 -9.15 -7.75 6.06
CA GLU A 120 -10.30 -7.36 5.22
C GLU A 120 -11.54 -7.05 6.07
N ILE A 121 -11.85 -7.89 7.06
CA ILE A 121 -12.94 -7.64 8.00
C ILE A 121 -12.71 -6.31 8.72
N LEU A 122 -11.49 -6.06 9.22
CA LEU A 122 -11.12 -4.84 9.95
C LEU A 122 -11.35 -3.56 9.12
N ILE A 123 -10.99 -3.58 7.83
CA ILE A 123 -10.97 -2.39 6.96
C ILE A 123 -12.25 -2.18 6.16
N PHE A 124 -13.00 -3.24 5.83
CA PHE A 124 -14.22 -3.16 5.00
C PHE A 124 -15.53 -3.31 5.80
N LYS A 125 -15.51 -3.98 6.95
CA LYS A 125 -16.73 -4.38 7.67
C LYS A 125 -16.77 -3.84 9.10
N GLY A 126 -17.96 -3.92 9.68
CA GLY A 126 -18.22 -3.53 11.07
C GLY A 126 -18.26 -2.02 11.31
N LYS A 127 -18.45 -1.65 12.57
CA LYS A 127 -18.42 -0.25 13.00
C LYS A 127 -17.01 0.31 12.78
N ASP A 128 -16.95 1.53 12.28
CA ASP A 128 -15.69 2.24 12.02
C ASP A 128 -14.77 1.59 10.98
N HIS A 129 -15.34 0.92 9.97
CA HIS A 129 -14.56 0.44 8.84
C HIS A 129 -13.87 1.60 8.10
N ILE A 130 -12.75 1.32 7.46
CA ILE A 130 -11.88 2.33 6.81
C ILE A 130 -12.32 2.58 5.35
N LYS A 131 -13.25 1.79 4.81
CA LYS A 131 -13.73 1.86 3.41
C LYS A 131 -14.05 3.27 2.86
N ARG A 132 -14.64 4.16 3.66
CA ARG A 132 -15.20 5.47 3.22
C ARG A 132 -14.29 6.69 3.41
N GLY A 133 -12.99 6.50 3.63
CA GLY A 133 -12.04 7.62 3.73
C GLY A 133 -11.76 8.30 2.38
N VAL A 134 -11.33 9.56 2.45
CA VAL A 134 -10.89 10.34 1.28
C VAL A 134 -9.37 10.26 1.16
N GLY A 135 -8.88 10.02 -0.06
CA GLY A 135 -7.45 9.93 -0.35
C GLY A 135 -6.74 8.81 0.43
N PHE A 136 -5.51 9.10 0.87
CA PHE A 136 -4.75 8.18 1.72
C PHE A 136 -5.12 8.36 3.18
N THR A 137 -5.30 7.26 3.90
CA THR A 137 -5.64 7.32 5.33
C THR A 137 -4.82 6.33 6.13
N SER A 138 -4.30 6.76 7.27
CA SER A 138 -3.68 5.86 8.25
C SER A 138 -4.71 4.95 8.91
N ILE A 139 -4.28 3.77 9.35
CA ILE A 139 -5.09 2.92 10.22
C ILE A 139 -5.36 3.68 11.53
N PRO A 140 -6.63 3.90 11.93
CA PRO A 140 -6.95 4.61 13.17
C PRO A 140 -6.38 3.90 14.41
N LYS A 141 -5.93 4.66 15.41
CA LYS A 141 -5.38 4.12 16.67
C LYS A 141 -6.28 3.08 17.34
N LYS A 142 -7.61 3.28 17.30
CA LYS A 142 -8.62 2.35 17.85
C LYS A 142 -8.65 0.97 17.19
N LYS A 143 -8.02 0.82 16.02
CA LYS A 143 -7.90 -0.45 15.29
C LYS A 143 -6.54 -1.12 15.55
N LEU A 144 -5.60 -0.46 16.25
CA LEU A 144 -4.30 -1.04 16.60
C LEU A 144 -4.39 -2.28 17.51
N PRO A 145 -5.36 -2.42 18.44
CA PRO A 145 -5.50 -3.63 19.23
C PRO A 145 -5.67 -4.91 18.41
N PHE A 146 -6.12 -4.79 17.15
CA PHE A 146 -6.12 -5.91 16.21
C PHE A 146 -4.73 -6.55 16.06
N PHE A 147 -3.69 -5.73 15.94
CA PHE A 147 -2.32 -6.19 15.76
C PHE A 147 -1.67 -6.64 17.07
N GLU A 148 -2.20 -6.22 18.22
CA GLU A 148 -1.70 -6.62 19.54
C GLU A 148 -2.26 -7.98 19.98
N LYS A 149 -3.33 -8.43 19.34
CA LYS A 149 -4.02 -9.66 19.66
C LYS A 149 -3.54 -10.82 18.78
N ASP A 150 -3.54 -12.03 19.35
CA ASP A 150 -3.44 -13.30 18.61
C ASP A 150 -2.19 -13.39 17.69
N GLY A 151 -1.13 -12.62 17.97
CA GLY A 151 0.12 -12.60 17.20
C GLY A 151 0.04 -11.90 15.84
N TYR A 152 -1.07 -11.23 15.50
CA TYR A 152 -1.24 -10.63 14.15
C TYR A 152 -0.22 -9.54 13.84
N GLY A 153 0.26 -8.81 14.84
CA GLY A 153 1.33 -7.83 14.68
C GLY A 153 2.62 -8.46 14.18
N ASP A 154 3.04 -9.57 14.78
CA ASP A 154 4.27 -10.27 14.40
C ASP A 154 4.15 -10.89 13.00
N GLN A 155 2.99 -11.48 12.69
CA GLN A 155 2.71 -12.02 11.36
C GLN A 155 2.67 -10.93 10.28
N PHE A 156 2.08 -9.77 10.58
CA PHE A 156 2.08 -8.64 9.66
C PHE A 156 3.49 -8.06 9.48
N GLN A 157 4.29 -8.02 10.55
CA GLN A 157 5.69 -7.63 10.53
C GLN A 157 6.54 -8.58 9.67
N GLU A 158 6.28 -9.88 9.73
CA GLU A 158 6.94 -10.90 8.92
C GLU A 158 6.63 -10.71 7.43
N ILE A 159 5.38 -10.42 7.07
CA ILE A 159 5.00 -10.10 5.69
C ILE A 159 5.80 -8.89 5.18
N ILE A 160 5.93 -7.83 5.98
CA ILE A 160 6.75 -6.65 5.60
C ILE A 160 8.20 -7.05 5.34
N TYR A 161 8.78 -7.91 6.17
CA TYR A 161 10.16 -8.38 5.99
C TYR A 161 10.32 -9.21 4.72
N LYS A 162 9.40 -10.13 4.44
CA LYS A 162 9.42 -10.95 3.22
C LYS A 162 9.30 -10.09 1.96
N MET A 163 8.38 -9.12 1.94
CA MET A 163 8.24 -8.16 0.84
C MET A 163 9.57 -7.44 0.54
N ILE A 164 10.30 -7.02 1.57
CA ILE A 164 11.59 -6.33 1.41
C ILE A 164 12.69 -7.29 0.96
N ALA A 165 12.71 -8.52 1.47
CA ALA A 165 13.74 -9.50 1.17
C ALA A 165 13.65 -9.98 -0.29
N GLU A 166 12.45 -10.32 -0.77
CA GLU A 166 12.24 -10.83 -2.13
C GLU A 166 12.58 -9.79 -3.19
N ASN A 167 12.24 -8.52 -2.96
CA ASN A 167 12.59 -7.44 -3.89
C ASN A 167 14.11 -7.15 -3.96
N LYS A 168 14.86 -7.40 -2.88
CA LYS A 168 16.33 -7.33 -2.89
C LYS A 168 16.97 -8.45 -3.70
N ASN A 169 16.36 -9.63 -3.70
CA ASN A 169 16.84 -10.79 -4.45
C ASN A 169 16.54 -10.69 -5.96
N GLU A 170 15.53 -9.92 -6.35
CA GLU A 170 15.20 -9.62 -7.75
C GLU A 170 16.01 -8.45 -8.35
N ASN A 171 16.62 -7.59 -7.51
CA ASN A 171 17.48 -6.47 -7.93
C ASN A 171 18.92 -6.58 -7.39
N PRO A 172 19.69 -7.64 -7.69
CA PRO A 172 21.07 -7.73 -7.21
C PRO A 172 22.04 -6.75 -7.90
N ILE A 173 21.69 -6.13 -9.04
CA ILE A 173 22.62 -5.24 -9.77
C ILE A 173 21.89 -4.11 -10.50
N LYS A 174 21.85 -2.92 -9.89
CA LYS A 174 21.99 -1.62 -10.59
C LYS A 174 22.66 -0.61 -9.65
N SER A 175 23.88 -0.93 -9.24
CA SER A 175 24.84 0.06 -8.75
C SER A 175 25.98 0.13 -9.75
N ASN A 176 25.93 1.16 -10.60
CA ASN A 176 27.05 1.91 -11.18
C ASN A 176 26.45 3.11 -11.94
#